data_AF-B9RMK0-F1
#
_entry.id   AF-B9RMK0-F1
#
_cell.length_a   1.000
_cell.length_b   1.000
_cell.length_c   1.000
_cell.angle_alpha   90.00
_cell.angle_beta   90.00
_cell.angle_gamma   90.00
#
_symmetry.space_group_name_H-M   'P 1'
#
loop_
_entity.id
_entity.type
_entity.pdbx_description
1 polymer ?
#
loop_
_entity_poly.entity_id
_entity_poly.type
_entity_poly.pdbx_seq_one_letter_code
_entity_poly.pdbx_strand_id
1 'polypeptide(L)'
;MTNAYISRYHSFHHKAGRPLFTGRTYEGGPVRTISTYAAELVSPTASLIVRPPSSLVLAACATQSNAPQRSEEWFALRREKLTASTFNTALGFWKGNRRPELWSEKVFASETQIIGTSKRAMEWGVLNEAAAVDSYKSITGREVSHLGFAVHSAEQLEWLGASPDGLLGCFPEGGILEVKCPYNKGKPEVGLPWSTMPFYYMPQVQGQLEIMNREWADLYCWTPNGSTIFRVYRDRGYWELIQGILQEFWWENVIPAREALLLGKEEEAKAYKPTSTHRQTGLVIFKSVKLASDSKLLCREIAGHIEFYR
;
A
#
# COMPACT_ATOMS: atom_id res chain seq x y z
N MET A 1 -2.82 -43.58 31.24
CA MET A 1 -3.32 -42.37 31.92
C MET A 1 -3.31 -41.23 30.91
N THR A 2 -3.97 -41.32 29.74
CA THR A 2 -5.41 -41.17 29.47
C THR A 2 -6.07 -40.00 30.19
N ASN A 3 -6.27 -38.90 29.46
CA ASN A 3 -7.54 -38.15 29.43
C ASN A 3 -7.58 -37.25 28.20
N ALA A 4 -8.35 -37.69 27.21
CA ALA A 4 -8.79 -36.91 26.06
C ALA A 4 -10.16 -36.31 26.41
N TYR A 5 -10.36 -35.01 26.13
CA TYR A 5 -11.67 -34.36 26.24
C TYR A 5 -12.25 -34.16 24.84
N ILE A 6 -13.33 -34.89 24.59
CA ILE A 6 -14.21 -34.81 23.42
C ILE A 6 -15.27 -33.74 23.70
N SER A 7 -15.51 -32.82 22.78
CA SER A 7 -16.74 -32.01 22.76
C SER A 7 -17.48 -32.23 21.44
N ARG A 8 -18.77 -32.52 21.55
CA ARG A 8 -19.68 -32.99 20.50
C ARG A 8 -20.28 -31.83 19.70
N TYR A 9 -20.47 -32.10 18.42
CA TYR A 9 -21.33 -31.36 17.50
C TYR A 9 -22.81 -31.44 17.91
N HIS A 10 -23.55 -30.34 17.73
CA HIS A 10 -25.00 -30.36 17.55
C HIS A 10 -25.38 -29.52 16.33
N SER A 11 -25.82 -30.22 15.30
CA SER A 11 -26.44 -29.73 14.07
C SER A 11 -27.95 -29.69 14.23
N PHE A 12 -28.58 -28.56 13.91
CA PHE A 12 -30.03 -28.45 13.72
C PHE A 12 -30.33 -27.98 12.29
N HIS A 13 -30.87 -28.90 11.48
CA HIS A 13 -31.59 -28.59 10.25
C HIS A 13 -33.05 -28.32 10.60
N HIS A 14 -33.63 -27.23 10.08
CA HIS A 14 -35.08 -27.18 9.85
C HIS A 14 -35.41 -26.52 8.51
N LYS A 15 -36.41 -27.15 7.88
CA LYS A 15 -36.88 -27.04 6.51
C LYS A 15 -37.67 -25.75 6.22
N ALA A 16 -37.72 -25.49 4.92
CA ALA A 16 -38.54 -24.56 4.16
C ALA A 16 -40.03 -24.46 4.57
N GLY A 17 -40.57 -23.25 4.38
CA GLY A 17 -42.00 -22.95 4.29
C GLY A 17 -42.27 -21.72 3.42
N ARG A 18 -42.79 -21.94 2.22
CA ARG A 18 -43.65 -21.04 1.41
C ARG A 18 -44.79 -21.95 0.92
N PRO A 19 -46.06 -21.50 0.81
CA PRO A 19 -46.43 -20.54 -0.22
C PRO A 19 -47.64 -19.62 0.12
N LEU A 20 -47.81 -18.55 -0.66
CA LEU A 20 -49.09 -17.84 -0.81
C LEU A 20 -49.34 -17.50 -2.28
N PHE A 21 -50.65 -17.45 -2.57
CA PHE A 21 -51.38 -17.70 -3.81
C PHE A 21 -51.52 -16.51 -4.79
N THR A 22 -52.19 -16.84 -5.91
CA THR A 22 -52.95 -16.02 -6.88
C THR A 22 -52.15 -15.51 -8.09
N GLY A 23 -52.58 -15.66 -9.35
CA GLY A 23 -53.75 -16.32 -9.93
C GLY A 23 -53.83 -16.05 -11.45
N ARG A 24 -54.34 -17.05 -12.18
CA ARG A 24 -55.02 -17.03 -13.50
C ARG A 24 -54.30 -16.57 -14.78
N THR A 25 -54.11 -17.60 -15.60
CA THR A 25 -54.07 -17.73 -17.06
C THR A 25 -55.04 -16.87 -17.88
N TYR A 26 -54.61 -16.45 -19.07
CA TYR A 26 -55.38 -16.59 -20.32
C TYR A 26 -54.42 -16.79 -21.52
N GLU A 27 -54.65 -17.87 -22.27
CA GLU A 27 -54.06 -18.18 -23.57
C GLU A 27 -54.77 -17.45 -24.72
N GLY A 28 -54.08 -17.24 -25.83
CA GLY A 28 -54.66 -16.84 -27.11
C GLY A 28 -53.59 -16.67 -28.19
N GLY A 29 -53.39 -17.72 -28.99
CA GLY A 29 -52.37 -17.85 -30.03
C GLY A 29 -52.61 -17.08 -31.35
N PRO A 30 -51.86 -17.41 -32.43
CA PRO A 30 -51.25 -16.44 -33.34
C PRO A 30 -51.81 -16.45 -34.77
N VAL A 31 -51.60 -15.37 -35.55
CA VAL A 31 -51.61 -15.40 -37.04
C VAL A 31 -50.63 -14.39 -37.62
N ARG A 32 -49.73 -14.89 -38.49
CA ARG A 32 -48.82 -14.16 -39.40
C ARG A 32 -49.60 -13.58 -40.59
N THR A 33 -49.17 -12.47 -41.19
CA THR A 33 -49.03 -12.34 -42.65
C THR A 33 -48.02 -11.23 -43.01
N ILE A 34 -47.32 -11.49 -44.11
CA ILE A 34 -46.16 -10.85 -44.73
C ILE A 34 -46.55 -9.55 -45.44
N SER A 35 -45.63 -8.57 -45.54
CA SER A 35 -45.59 -7.66 -46.70
C SER A 35 -44.18 -7.13 -46.93
N THR A 36 -43.60 -7.54 -48.05
CA THR A 36 -42.33 -7.11 -48.65
C THR A 36 -42.62 -5.93 -49.58
N TYR A 37 -41.83 -4.86 -49.54
CA TYR A 37 -41.51 -4.04 -50.73
C TYR A 37 -40.22 -3.25 -50.50
N ALA A 38 -39.38 -3.23 -51.53
CA ALA A 38 -38.03 -2.68 -51.57
C ALA A 38 -38.02 -1.19 -51.97
N ALA A 39 -36.95 -0.46 -51.59
CA ALA A 39 -36.19 0.44 -52.47
C ALA A 39 -35.01 1.10 -51.73
N GLU A 40 -33.97 1.41 -52.50
CA GLU A 40 -32.62 1.82 -52.11
C GLU A 40 -32.45 3.34 -51.81
N LEU A 41 -31.25 3.63 -51.28
CA LEU A 41 -30.35 4.77 -51.52
C LEU A 41 -30.31 5.97 -50.56
N VAL A 42 -29.05 6.38 -50.33
CA VAL A 42 -28.49 7.66 -49.84
C VAL A 42 -28.07 7.75 -48.36
N SER A 43 -26.80 7.39 -48.09
CA SER A 43 -25.89 8.10 -47.15
C SER A 43 -25.54 9.48 -47.74
N PRO A 44 -25.14 10.55 -47.00
CA PRO A 44 -24.29 10.47 -45.79
C PRO A 44 -24.57 11.52 -44.69
N THR A 45 -24.29 11.19 -43.43
CA THR A 45 -23.69 12.13 -42.48
C THR A 45 -23.09 11.34 -41.32
N ALA A 46 -21.78 11.13 -41.35
CA ALA A 46 -21.05 10.67 -40.19
C ALA A 46 -20.99 11.81 -39.18
N SER A 47 -21.77 11.70 -38.09
CA SER A 47 -21.61 12.57 -36.94
C SER A 47 -20.22 12.32 -36.35
N LEU A 48 -19.30 13.26 -36.60
CA LEU A 48 -18.02 13.33 -35.92
C LEU A 48 -18.29 13.52 -34.42
N ILE A 49 -18.22 12.42 -33.65
CA ILE A 49 -18.14 12.48 -32.20
C ILE A 49 -16.75 13.04 -31.88
N VAL A 50 -16.67 14.37 -31.80
CA VAL A 50 -15.54 15.07 -31.19
C VAL A 50 -15.58 14.72 -29.71
N ARG A 51 -14.78 13.73 -29.30
CA ARG A 51 -14.46 13.52 -27.89
C ARG A 51 -13.74 14.77 -27.40
N PRO A 52 -14.25 15.51 -26.41
CA PRO A 52 -13.45 16.57 -25.80
C PRO A 52 -12.24 15.90 -25.14
N PRO A 53 -11.04 16.51 -25.21
CA PRO A 53 -9.92 16.03 -24.43
C PRO A 53 -10.33 16.05 -22.96
N SER A 54 -10.04 14.95 -22.29
CA SER A 54 -10.29 14.67 -20.89
C SER A 54 -10.14 15.92 -20.04
N SER A 55 -11.24 16.32 -19.40
CA SER A 55 -11.26 17.40 -18.41
C SER A 55 -10.17 17.12 -17.38
N LEU A 56 -9.12 17.95 -17.38
CA LEU A 56 -8.16 18.06 -16.29
C LEU A 56 -8.92 18.58 -15.07
N VAL A 57 -9.55 17.67 -14.34
CA VAL A 57 -9.98 17.94 -12.97
C VAL A 57 -8.71 17.96 -12.14
N LEU A 58 -8.27 19.17 -11.79
CA LEU A 58 -7.30 19.45 -10.73
C LEU A 58 -7.88 18.91 -9.40
N ALA A 59 -7.82 17.59 -9.22
CA ALA A 59 -7.89 17.01 -7.89
C ALA A 59 -6.69 17.56 -7.12
N ALA A 60 -6.89 17.98 -5.87
CA ALA A 60 -5.83 18.40 -4.96
C ALA A 60 -4.88 17.21 -4.71
N CYS A 61 -3.99 17.00 -5.67
CA CYS A 61 -2.95 16.01 -5.63
C CYS A 61 -1.84 16.55 -4.75
N ALA A 62 -1.27 15.67 -3.93
CA ALA A 62 0.07 15.81 -3.37
C ALA A 62 0.97 16.71 -4.24
N THR A 63 1.77 17.58 -3.63
CA THR A 63 2.79 18.35 -4.37
C THR A 63 3.75 17.33 -4.98
N GLN A 64 3.59 17.10 -6.28
CA GLN A 64 4.23 16.01 -7.01
C GLN A 64 5.59 16.47 -7.52
N SER A 65 6.62 15.69 -7.21
CA SER A 65 7.91 15.82 -7.88
C SER A 65 8.04 14.75 -8.96
N ASN A 66 8.43 15.17 -10.16
CA ASN A 66 8.80 14.27 -11.26
C ASN A 66 10.20 13.67 -11.10
N ALA A 67 10.88 13.91 -9.96
CA ALA A 67 12.19 13.32 -9.67
C ALA A 67 12.09 11.78 -9.74
N PRO A 68 12.83 11.13 -10.68
CA PRO A 68 12.81 9.68 -10.81
C PRO A 68 13.19 9.01 -9.49
N GLN A 69 12.55 7.90 -9.14
CA GLN A 69 12.89 7.15 -7.93
C GLN A 69 14.37 6.77 -7.96
N ARG A 70 15.08 6.97 -6.83
CA ARG A 70 16.53 6.75 -6.68
C ARG A 70 17.45 7.75 -7.40
N SER A 71 16.92 8.84 -7.97
CA SER A 71 17.74 9.98 -8.43
C SER A 71 18.31 10.80 -7.26
N GLU A 72 19.34 11.62 -7.50
CA GLU A 72 19.91 12.50 -6.48
C GLU A 72 18.87 13.50 -5.97
N GLU A 73 18.04 14.04 -6.86
CA GLU A 73 16.93 14.94 -6.54
C GLU A 73 15.90 14.24 -5.64
N TRP A 74 15.61 12.96 -5.90
CA TRP A 74 14.73 12.15 -5.06
C TRP A 74 15.31 11.94 -3.66
N PHE A 75 16.62 11.67 -3.54
CA PHE A 75 17.27 11.57 -2.23
C PHE A 75 17.26 12.92 -1.49
N ALA A 76 17.54 14.02 -2.18
CA ALA A 76 17.53 15.36 -1.60
C ALA A 76 16.16 15.73 -1.04
N LEU A 77 15.08 15.50 -1.81
CA LEU A 77 13.71 15.73 -1.36
C LEU A 77 13.35 14.90 -0.11
N ARG A 78 13.83 13.66 -0.03
CA ARG A 78 13.56 12.76 1.09
C ARG A 78 14.32 13.09 2.37
N ARG A 79 15.46 13.78 2.29
CA ARG A 79 16.22 14.18 3.49
C ARG A 79 15.42 15.13 4.37
N GLU A 80 14.66 16.02 3.75
CA GLU A 80 13.85 17.03 4.44
C GLU A 80 12.46 16.54 4.88
N LYS A 81 12.18 15.24 4.72
CA LYS A 81 10.86 14.66 4.96
C LYS A 81 10.97 13.38 5.78
N LEU A 82 9.97 13.09 6.59
CA LEU A 82 9.77 11.76 7.16
C LEU A 82 9.04 10.89 6.12
N THR A 83 9.71 9.82 5.67
CA THR A 83 9.21 9.00 4.57
C THR A 83 8.40 7.81 5.06
N ALA A 84 7.35 7.41 4.33
CA ALA A 84 6.48 6.29 4.72
C ALA A 84 7.24 4.99 5.05
N SER A 85 8.31 4.69 4.32
CA SER A 85 9.18 3.53 4.55
C SER A 85 9.89 3.53 5.92
N THR A 86 10.01 4.70 6.57
CA THR A 86 10.66 4.85 7.88
C THR A 86 9.65 4.97 9.03
N PHE A 87 8.34 4.93 8.76
CA PHE A 87 7.31 5.14 9.79
C PHE A 87 7.38 4.07 10.89
N ASN A 88 7.57 2.79 10.56
CA ASN A 88 7.69 1.75 11.58
C ASN A 88 8.86 2.00 12.56
N THR A 89 9.96 2.57 12.07
CA THR A 89 11.12 2.94 12.88
C THR A 89 10.82 4.15 13.76
N ALA A 90 10.21 5.20 13.21
CA ALA A 90 9.77 6.37 13.98
C ALA A 90 8.75 5.99 15.07
N LEU A 91 7.90 5.00 14.80
CA LEU A 91 6.92 4.43 15.73
C LEU A 91 7.54 3.50 16.78
N GLY A 92 8.84 3.19 16.70
CA GLY A 92 9.54 2.36 17.68
C GLY A 92 9.34 0.85 17.53
N PHE A 93 9.04 0.34 16.33
CA PHE A 93 8.80 -1.11 16.14
C PHE A 93 10.04 -1.97 16.38
N TRP A 94 11.22 -1.40 16.22
CA TRP A 94 12.48 -2.12 16.32
C TRP A 94 13.11 -1.90 17.68
N LYS A 95 13.59 -2.99 18.28
CA LYS A 95 14.34 -2.94 19.55
C LYS A 95 15.66 -2.17 19.38
N GLY A 96 16.20 -1.72 20.51
CA GLY A 96 17.48 -1.03 20.54
C GLY A 96 17.37 0.42 20.07
N ASN A 97 18.32 0.87 19.25
CA ASN A 97 18.52 2.30 18.96
C ASN A 97 17.98 2.75 17.60
N ARG A 98 17.18 1.95 16.90
CA ARG A 98 16.73 2.27 15.52
C ARG A 98 15.93 3.57 15.43
N ARG A 99 15.04 3.85 16.38
CA ARG A 99 14.29 5.12 16.43
C ARG A 99 15.23 6.32 16.67
N PRO A 100 16.13 6.30 17.68
CA PRO A 100 17.16 7.32 17.82
C PRO A 100 18.15 7.44 16.63
N GLU A 101 18.49 6.33 15.97
CA GLU A 101 19.33 6.32 14.76
C GLU A 101 18.65 7.08 13.63
N LEU A 102 17.36 6.78 13.35
CA LEU A 102 16.57 7.52 12.38
C LEU A 102 16.50 9.01 12.71
N TRP A 103 16.37 9.36 14.00
CA TRP A 103 16.42 10.76 14.43
C TRP A 103 17.77 11.38 14.09
N SER A 104 18.89 10.69 14.38
CA SER A 104 20.22 11.17 14.02
C SER A 104 20.38 11.32 12.50
N GLU A 105 19.87 10.40 11.68
CA GLU A 105 19.87 10.51 10.21
C GLU A 105 19.08 11.73 9.70
N LYS A 106 18.03 12.14 10.43
CA LYS A 106 17.22 13.31 10.06
C LYS A 106 17.80 14.61 10.59
N VAL A 107 18.51 14.59 11.70
CA VAL A 107 19.07 15.80 12.33
C VAL A 107 20.46 16.12 11.77
N PHE A 108 21.31 15.12 11.67
CA PHE A 108 22.67 15.25 11.18
C PHE A 108 22.70 14.78 9.72
N ALA A 109 23.20 15.60 8.81
CA ALA A 109 23.36 15.26 7.39
C ALA A 109 24.49 14.23 7.17
N SER A 110 24.62 13.23 8.05
CA SER A 110 25.67 12.23 7.98
C SER A 110 25.30 11.13 6.98
N GLU A 111 26.29 10.68 6.22
CA GLU A 111 26.18 9.45 5.45
C GLU A 111 26.02 8.28 6.43
N THR A 112 24.81 7.75 6.51
CA THR A 112 24.56 6.50 7.21
C THR A 112 25.43 5.41 6.59
N GLN A 113 26.42 4.90 7.32
CA GLN A 113 27.16 3.73 6.89
C GLN A 113 26.24 2.51 6.95
N ILE A 114 25.62 2.16 5.81
CA ILE A 114 24.80 0.97 5.69
C ILE A 114 25.73 -0.25 5.75
N ILE A 115 25.66 -1.00 6.85
CA ILE A 115 26.51 -2.17 7.11
C ILE A 115 26.09 -3.35 6.21
N GLY A 116 27.07 -4.17 5.81
CA GLY A 116 27.02 -5.09 4.65
C GLY A 116 25.77 -5.95 4.46
N THR A 117 25.12 -6.48 5.51
CA THR A 117 23.89 -7.29 5.33
C THR A 117 22.69 -6.45 4.92
N SER A 118 22.54 -5.24 5.48
CA SER A 118 21.48 -4.31 5.08
C SER A 118 21.71 -3.80 3.66
N LYS A 119 22.98 -3.54 3.30
CA LYS A 119 23.35 -3.13 1.95
C LYS A 119 22.97 -4.19 0.91
N ARG A 120 23.34 -5.45 1.13
CA ARG A 120 22.98 -6.57 0.23
C ARG A 120 21.47 -6.77 0.11
N ALA A 121 20.73 -6.62 1.21
CA ALA A 121 19.27 -6.73 1.16
C ALA A 121 18.63 -5.60 0.34
N MET A 122 19.17 -4.38 0.42
CA MET A 122 18.72 -3.25 -0.39
C MET A 122 19.08 -3.45 -1.87
N GLU A 123 20.31 -3.86 -2.18
CA GLU A 123 20.75 -4.19 -3.55
C GLU A 123 19.88 -5.28 -4.17
N TRP A 124 19.54 -6.32 -3.41
CA TRP A 124 18.62 -7.37 -3.85
C TRP A 124 17.24 -6.81 -4.21
N GLY A 125 16.67 -5.95 -3.38
CA GLY A 125 15.41 -5.28 -3.68
C GLY A 125 15.50 -4.47 -4.97
N VAL A 126 16.53 -3.62 -5.07
CA VAL A 126 16.80 -2.75 -6.22
C VAL A 126 16.88 -3.53 -7.52
N LEU A 127 17.61 -4.66 -7.51
CA LEU A 127 17.84 -5.50 -8.68
C LEU A 127 16.55 -6.18 -9.18
N ASN A 128 15.68 -6.61 -8.26
CA ASN A 128 14.55 -7.47 -8.58
C ASN A 128 13.21 -6.73 -8.71
N GLU A 129 13.12 -5.48 -8.26
CA GLU A 129 11.85 -4.72 -8.23
C GLU A 129 11.19 -4.62 -9.61
N ALA A 130 11.96 -4.33 -10.67
CA ALA A 130 11.42 -4.24 -12.04
C ALA A 130 10.82 -5.57 -12.51
N ALA A 131 11.55 -6.67 -12.33
CA ALA A 131 11.06 -8.01 -12.68
C ALA A 131 9.83 -8.42 -11.85
N ALA A 132 9.79 -8.03 -10.57
CA ALA A 132 8.64 -8.25 -9.71
C ALA A 132 7.41 -7.45 -10.19
N VAL A 133 7.56 -6.19 -10.60
CA VAL A 133 6.46 -5.40 -11.19
C VAL A 133 5.94 -6.05 -12.47
N ASP A 134 6.81 -6.53 -13.35
CA ASP A 134 6.40 -7.22 -14.59
C ASP A 134 5.68 -8.54 -14.31
N SER A 135 6.12 -9.28 -13.29
CA SER A 135 5.43 -10.48 -12.79
C SER A 135 4.04 -10.14 -12.25
N TYR A 136 3.90 -9.08 -11.45
CA TYR A 136 2.61 -8.59 -10.96
C TYR A 136 1.66 -8.22 -12.12
N LYS A 137 2.16 -7.49 -13.13
CA LYS A 137 1.39 -7.14 -14.34
C LYS A 137 0.90 -8.40 -15.06
N SER A 138 1.78 -9.39 -15.23
CA SER A 138 1.47 -10.64 -15.91
C SER A 138 0.40 -11.46 -15.18
N ILE A 139 0.47 -11.53 -13.84
CA ILE A 139 -0.49 -12.26 -13.01
C ILE A 139 -1.86 -11.56 -12.99
N THR A 140 -1.86 -10.24 -12.81
CA THR A 140 -3.10 -9.48 -12.57
C THR A 140 -3.75 -8.92 -13.83
N GLY A 141 -3.01 -8.84 -14.93
CA GLY A 141 -3.41 -8.13 -16.15
C GLY A 141 -3.58 -6.61 -15.97
N ARG A 142 -3.13 -6.05 -14.84
CA ARG A 142 -3.26 -4.62 -14.54
C ARG A 142 -2.05 -3.85 -15.05
N GLU A 143 -2.31 -2.67 -15.61
CA GLU A 143 -1.27 -1.69 -15.86
C GLU A 143 -0.77 -1.08 -14.55
N VAL A 144 0.54 -0.84 -14.49
CA VAL A 144 1.21 -0.19 -13.36
C VAL A 144 1.92 1.05 -13.89
N SER A 145 1.43 2.22 -13.49
CA SER A 145 2.07 3.50 -13.81
C SER A 145 3.07 3.87 -12.71
N HIS A 146 4.16 4.53 -13.08
CA HIS A 146 5.17 4.96 -12.11
C HIS A 146 4.84 6.35 -11.53
N LEU A 147 5.24 6.57 -10.30
CA LEU A 147 5.22 7.87 -9.64
C LEU A 147 6.57 8.09 -8.94
N GLY A 148 7.07 9.33 -8.97
CA GLY A 148 8.26 9.72 -8.23
C GLY A 148 8.02 9.86 -6.72
N PHE A 149 8.35 11.02 -6.18
CA PHE A 149 8.15 11.33 -4.76
C PHE A 149 6.94 12.24 -4.57
N ALA A 150 6.04 11.83 -3.70
CA ALA A 150 4.86 12.59 -3.31
C ALA A 150 5.02 13.13 -1.89
N VAL A 151 4.67 14.40 -1.72
CA VAL A 151 4.55 15.06 -0.42
C VAL A 151 3.07 15.15 -0.06
N HIS A 152 2.74 15.01 1.23
CA HIS A 152 1.36 15.13 1.69
C HIS A 152 0.75 16.48 1.25
N SER A 153 -0.49 16.47 0.75
CA SER A 153 -1.12 17.67 0.16
C SER A 153 -1.58 18.71 1.20
N ALA A 154 -1.90 18.29 2.42
CA ALA A 154 -2.22 19.20 3.51
C ALA A 154 -0.94 19.90 4.03
N GLU A 155 -0.94 21.24 4.05
CA GLU A 155 0.20 22.09 4.41
C GLU A 155 0.84 21.70 5.76
N GLN A 156 0.03 21.41 6.77
CA GLN A 156 0.48 21.00 8.11
C GLN A 156 1.16 19.62 8.16
N LEU A 157 1.11 18.86 7.06
CA LEU A 157 1.67 17.53 6.91
C LEU A 157 2.73 17.45 5.80
N GLU A 158 3.14 18.57 5.21
CA GLU A 158 4.16 18.59 4.14
C GLU A 158 5.52 18.02 4.55
N TRP A 159 5.78 17.80 5.83
CA TRP A 159 6.95 17.11 6.34
C TRP A 159 6.90 15.58 6.12
N LEU A 160 5.77 15.04 5.66
CA LEU A 160 5.58 13.63 5.31
C LEU A 160 5.69 13.40 3.81
N GLY A 161 6.31 12.30 3.40
CA GLY A 161 6.39 11.92 2.00
C GLY A 161 6.40 10.42 1.73
N ALA A 162 6.05 10.05 0.51
CA ALA A 162 5.92 8.67 0.06
C ALA A 162 6.37 8.50 -1.40
N SER A 163 6.82 7.30 -1.72
CA SER A 163 7.02 6.82 -3.09
C SER A 163 6.47 5.39 -3.13
N PRO A 164 5.22 5.17 -3.57
CA PRO A 164 4.77 3.82 -3.89
C PRO A 164 5.51 3.31 -5.13
N ASP A 165 5.65 1.99 -5.26
CA ASP A 165 6.34 1.39 -6.42
C ASP A 165 5.48 1.45 -7.70
N GLY A 166 4.18 1.67 -7.55
CA GLY A 166 3.30 1.94 -8.69
C GLY A 166 1.93 2.50 -8.32
N LEU A 167 1.26 3.03 -9.34
CA LEU A 167 -0.14 3.44 -9.32
C LEU A 167 -0.97 2.45 -10.12
N LEU A 168 -2.11 2.07 -9.55
CA LEU A 168 -3.01 1.07 -10.12
C LEU A 168 -4.35 1.73 -10.47
N GLY A 169 -4.72 1.73 -11.75
CA GLY A 169 -5.97 2.34 -12.22
C GLY A 169 -6.04 3.87 -12.08
N CYS A 170 -7.20 4.44 -12.40
CA CYS A 170 -7.41 5.89 -12.40
C CYS A 170 -7.97 6.39 -11.06
N PHE A 171 -7.60 7.60 -10.67
CA PHE A 171 -8.23 8.28 -9.53
C PHE A 171 -9.73 8.54 -9.82
N PRO A 172 -10.63 8.45 -8.82
CA PRO A 172 -10.41 8.18 -7.39
C PRO A 172 -10.40 6.70 -6.99
N GLU A 173 -10.78 5.81 -7.89
CA GLU A 173 -11.02 4.39 -7.61
C GLU A 173 -9.74 3.54 -7.61
N GLY A 174 -8.66 4.09 -8.15
CA GLY A 174 -7.35 3.48 -8.22
C GLY A 174 -6.72 3.23 -6.85
N GLY A 175 -5.69 2.40 -6.85
CA GLY A 175 -4.88 2.07 -5.69
C GLY A 175 -3.40 2.34 -5.93
N ILE A 176 -2.59 1.84 -5.02
CA ILE A 176 -1.13 1.82 -5.14
C ILE A 176 -0.60 0.39 -5.12
N LEU A 177 0.56 0.20 -5.74
CA LEU A 177 1.36 -1.02 -5.64
C LEU A 177 2.56 -0.74 -4.72
N GLU A 178 2.79 -1.65 -3.78
CA GLU A 178 4.02 -1.72 -2.99
C GLU A 178 4.64 -3.10 -3.19
N VAL A 179 5.85 -3.15 -3.73
CA VAL A 179 6.59 -4.37 -4.06
C VAL A 179 7.64 -4.64 -2.99
N LYS A 180 7.75 -5.89 -2.57
CA LYS A 180 8.79 -6.34 -1.65
C LYS A 180 9.44 -7.61 -2.18
N CYS A 181 10.77 -7.55 -2.30
CA CYS A 181 11.62 -8.69 -2.63
C CYS A 181 12.42 -9.07 -1.37
N PRO A 182 11.90 -9.92 -0.48
CA PRO A 182 12.58 -10.22 0.79
C PRO A 182 13.90 -10.96 0.57
N TYR A 183 14.97 -10.48 1.21
CA TYR A 183 16.31 -11.09 1.17
C TYR A 183 16.45 -12.34 2.06
N ASN A 184 15.36 -12.77 2.72
CA ASN A 184 15.25 -13.98 3.52
C ASN A 184 16.48 -14.30 4.39
N LYS A 185 16.89 -13.34 5.24
CA LYS A 185 18.05 -13.46 6.14
C LYS A 185 19.36 -13.83 5.42
N GLY A 186 19.56 -13.37 4.18
CA GLY A 186 20.76 -13.65 3.40
C GLY A 186 20.66 -14.85 2.46
N LYS A 187 19.46 -15.43 2.31
CA LYS A 187 19.19 -16.60 1.48
C LYS A 187 17.95 -16.40 0.59
N PRO A 188 17.94 -15.38 -0.29
CA PRO A 188 16.78 -15.10 -1.14
C PRO A 188 16.38 -16.27 -2.04
N GLU A 189 17.33 -17.10 -2.46
CA GLU A 189 17.15 -18.26 -3.34
C GLU A 189 16.25 -19.35 -2.76
N VAL A 190 16.15 -19.45 -1.43
CA VAL A 190 15.22 -20.38 -0.74
C VAL A 190 14.01 -19.65 -0.15
N GLY A 191 13.87 -18.35 -0.42
CA GLY A 191 12.78 -17.53 0.10
C GLY A 191 11.44 -17.92 -0.52
N LEU A 192 10.43 -18.11 0.32
CA LEU A 192 9.04 -18.30 -0.09
C LEU A 192 8.25 -17.00 0.09
N PRO A 193 7.23 -16.74 -0.74
CA PRO A 193 6.37 -15.60 -0.55
C PRO A 193 5.58 -15.73 0.75
N TRP A 194 5.17 -14.61 1.33
CA TRP A 194 4.55 -14.62 2.64
C TRP A 194 3.17 -15.28 2.59
N SER A 195 2.88 -16.13 3.57
CA SER A 195 1.54 -16.70 3.75
C SER A 195 0.55 -15.72 4.36
N THR A 196 1.06 -14.76 5.13
CA THR A 196 0.33 -13.69 5.82
C THR A 196 1.09 -12.37 5.65
N MET A 197 0.38 -11.25 5.62
CA MET A 197 1.03 -9.93 5.51
C MET A 197 1.91 -9.66 6.74
N PRO A 198 3.18 -9.27 6.58
CA PRO A 198 4.00 -8.87 7.72
C PRO A 198 3.53 -7.53 8.30
N PHE A 199 3.11 -7.54 9.56
CA PHE A 199 2.51 -6.38 10.23
C PHE A 199 3.39 -5.11 10.24
N TYR A 200 4.71 -5.27 10.18
CA TYR A 200 5.65 -4.14 10.22
C TYR A 200 5.68 -3.30 8.92
N TYR A 201 5.03 -3.76 7.85
CA TYR A 201 4.77 -2.93 6.66
C TYR A 201 3.50 -2.10 6.76
N MET A 202 2.60 -2.39 7.72
CA MET A 202 1.33 -1.68 7.84
C MET A 202 1.49 -0.16 8.01
N PRO A 203 2.41 0.37 8.86
CA PRO A 203 2.64 1.81 8.93
C PRO A 203 3.04 2.44 7.59
N GLN A 204 3.88 1.74 6.81
CA GLN A 204 4.31 2.23 5.51
C GLN A 204 3.13 2.29 4.54
N VAL A 205 2.40 1.18 4.40
CA VAL A 205 1.28 1.09 3.44
C VAL A 205 0.18 2.10 3.78
N GLN A 206 -0.20 2.21 5.05
CA GLN A 206 -1.20 3.19 5.49
C GLN A 206 -0.75 4.64 5.26
N GLY A 207 0.53 4.92 5.51
CA GLY A 207 1.13 6.22 5.21
C GLY A 207 1.13 6.57 3.72
N GLN A 208 1.42 5.59 2.86
CA GLN A 208 1.34 5.77 1.41
C GLN A 208 -0.11 6.02 0.97
N LEU A 209 -1.09 5.27 1.50
CA LEU A 209 -2.51 5.47 1.20
C LEU A 209 -3.00 6.87 1.58
N GLU A 210 -2.57 7.37 2.74
CA GLU A 210 -2.87 8.73 3.18
C GLU A 210 -2.27 9.77 2.22
N ILE A 211 -0.94 9.75 2.04
CA ILE A 211 -0.19 10.75 1.26
C ILE A 211 -0.64 10.75 -0.21
N MET A 212 -0.92 9.57 -0.76
CA MET A 212 -1.38 9.41 -2.13
C MET A 212 -2.87 9.67 -2.31
N ASN A 213 -3.62 9.84 -1.22
CA ASN A 213 -5.08 9.88 -1.19
C ASN A 213 -5.69 8.74 -2.03
N ARG A 214 -5.40 7.50 -1.62
CA ARG A 214 -5.91 6.27 -2.23
C ARG A 214 -6.56 5.41 -1.16
N GLU A 215 -7.59 4.65 -1.53
CA GLU A 215 -8.36 3.87 -0.55
C GLU A 215 -7.85 2.43 -0.39
N TRP A 216 -6.99 1.96 -1.28
CA TRP A 216 -6.42 0.61 -1.20
C TRP A 216 -5.04 0.48 -1.84
N ALA A 217 -4.29 -0.50 -1.35
CA ALA A 217 -2.97 -0.90 -1.84
C ALA A 217 -2.95 -2.41 -2.12
N ASP A 218 -2.20 -2.81 -3.14
CA ASP A 218 -1.70 -4.17 -3.25
C ASP A 218 -0.27 -4.20 -2.70
N LEU A 219 -0.06 -4.91 -1.60
CA LEU A 219 1.27 -5.27 -1.13
C LEU A 219 1.67 -6.60 -1.80
N TYR A 220 2.64 -6.53 -2.69
CA TYR A 220 3.14 -7.65 -3.47
C TYR A 220 4.46 -8.17 -2.92
N CYS A 221 4.48 -9.42 -2.49
CA CYS A 221 5.69 -10.13 -2.10
C CYS A 221 6.15 -11.00 -3.26
N TRP A 222 7.34 -10.73 -3.78
CA TRP A 222 7.94 -11.52 -4.86
C TRP A 222 9.21 -12.21 -4.37
N THR A 223 9.32 -13.50 -4.64
CA THR A 223 10.54 -14.28 -4.42
C THR A 223 10.85 -15.14 -5.66
N PRO A 224 12.07 -15.69 -5.78
CA PRO A 224 12.39 -16.62 -6.85
C PRO A 224 11.53 -17.90 -6.87
N ASN A 225 10.87 -18.22 -5.76
CA ASN A 225 10.07 -19.45 -5.60
C ASN A 225 8.56 -19.20 -5.62
N GLY A 226 8.13 -17.97 -5.85
CA GLY A 226 6.72 -17.63 -5.98
C GLY A 226 6.40 -16.21 -5.53
N SER A 227 5.11 -15.89 -5.49
CA SER A 227 4.65 -14.56 -5.10
C SER A 227 3.30 -14.56 -4.38
N THR A 228 3.03 -13.51 -3.58
CA THR A 228 1.72 -13.28 -2.95
C THR A 228 1.28 -11.83 -3.07
N ILE A 229 -0.02 -11.61 -3.28
CA ILE A 229 -0.64 -10.27 -3.32
C ILE A 229 -1.60 -10.14 -2.12
N PHE A 230 -1.37 -9.15 -1.27
CA PHE A 230 -2.29 -8.77 -0.19
C PHE A 230 -2.98 -7.43 -0.49
N ARG A 231 -4.31 -7.40 -0.42
CA ARG A 231 -5.10 -6.17 -0.49
C ARG A 231 -5.19 -5.54 0.89
N VAL A 232 -4.76 -4.29 0.99
CA VAL A 232 -4.83 -3.48 2.21
C VAL A 232 -5.72 -2.28 1.94
N TYR A 233 -6.70 -2.03 2.81
CA TYR A 233 -7.57 -0.85 2.72
C TYR A 233 -7.09 0.24 3.67
N ARG A 234 -7.34 1.49 3.31
CA ARG A 234 -7.02 2.66 4.15
C ARG A 234 -7.83 2.61 5.44
N ASP A 235 -7.14 2.67 6.57
CA ASP A 235 -7.74 2.74 7.90
C ASP A 235 -7.41 4.09 8.52
N ARG A 236 -8.42 4.96 8.59
CA ARG A 236 -8.28 6.34 9.08
C ARG A 236 -8.02 6.38 10.59
N GLY A 237 -8.61 5.48 11.37
CA GLY A 237 -8.38 5.42 12.82
C GLY A 237 -7.00 4.87 13.18
N TYR A 238 -6.40 4.05 12.32
CA TYR A 238 -5.01 3.65 12.41
C TYR A 238 -4.08 4.80 11.99
N TRP A 239 -4.41 5.49 10.88
CA TRP A 239 -3.67 6.67 10.44
C TRP A 239 -3.61 7.74 11.51
N GLU A 240 -4.75 8.15 12.08
CA GLU A 240 -4.83 9.14 13.17
C GLU A 240 -3.92 8.77 14.35
N LEU A 241 -3.92 7.48 14.73
CA LEU A 241 -3.06 6.97 15.81
C LEU A 241 -1.58 7.13 15.46
N ILE A 242 -1.15 6.70 14.28
CA ILE A 242 0.27 6.78 13.92
C ILE A 242 0.71 8.22 13.64
N GLN A 243 -0.16 9.04 13.05
CA GLN A 243 0.11 10.44 12.75
C GLN A 243 0.52 11.21 14.00
N GLY A 244 -0.19 11.04 15.12
CA GLY A 244 0.17 11.73 16.37
C GLY A 244 1.57 11.38 16.87
N ILE A 245 2.01 10.12 16.69
CA ILE A 245 3.35 9.67 17.09
C ILE A 245 4.41 10.16 16.10
N LEU A 246 4.09 10.17 14.80
CA LEU A 246 4.98 10.73 13.78
C LEU A 246 5.16 12.24 13.99
N GLN A 247 4.12 12.95 14.41
CA GLN A 247 4.17 14.37 14.75
C GLN A 247 5.08 14.64 15.93
N GLU A 248 4.99 13.87 17.02
CA GLU A 248 5.93 13.98 18.15
C GLU A 248 7.37 13.74 17.67
N PHE A 249 7.62 12.64 16.95
CA PHE A 249 8.95 12.34 16.43
C PHE A 249 9.51 13.49 15.57
N TRP A 250 8.69 14.14 14.74
CA TRP A 250 9.16 15.19 13.86
C TRP A 250 9.29 16.55 14.57
N TRP A 251 8.19 17.04 15.15
CA TRP A 251 8.09 18.40 15.68
C TRP A 251 8.64 18.55 17.10
N GLU A 252 8.67 17.49 17.90
CA GLU A 252 9.23 17.55 19.26
C GLU A 252 10.68 17.06 19.31
N ASN A 253 11.11 16.20 18.38
CA ASN A 253 12.48 15.68 18.36
C ASN A 253 13.35 16.20 17.21
N VAL A 254 12.90 16.10 15.94
CA VAL A 254 13.75 16.41 14.78
C VAL A 254 13.94 17.92 14.59
N ILE A 255 12.84 18.68 14.54
CA ILE A 255 12.88 20.11 14.20
C ILE A 255 13.64 20.94 15.25
N PRO A 256 13.36 20.82 16.57
CA PRO A 256 14.10 21.59 17.58
C PRO A 256 15.58 21.24 17.61
N ALA A 257 15.95 19.98 17.33
CA ALA A 257 17.34 19.57 17.23
C ALA A 257 18.04 20.24 16.05
N ARG A 258 17.39 20.31 14.88
CA ARG A 258 17.92 21.02 13.70
C ARG A 258 18.09 22.52 13.99
N GLU A 259 17.13 23.14 14.64
CA GLU A 259 17.20 24.56 15.04
C GLU A 259 18.37 24.81 16.00
N ALA A 260 18.57 23.95 17.00
CA ALA A 260 19.72 24.04 17.90
C ALA A 260 21.06 23.92 17.14
N LEU A 261 21.15 23.02 16.15
CA LEU A 261 22.35 22.88 15.32
C LEU A 261 22.62 24.11 14.45
N LEU A 262 21.59 24.74 13.89
CA LEU A 262 21.73 25.99 13.13
C LEU A 262 22.30 27.13 14.00
N LEU A 263 22.06 27.08 15.31
CA LEU A 263 22.62 28.01 16.30
C LEU A 263 23.99 27.57 16.85
N GLY A 264 24.57 26.47 16.35
CA GLY A 264 25.86 25.93 16.82
C GLY A 264 25.80 25.23 18.18
N LYS A 265 24.61 24.87 18.68
CA LYS A 265 24.38 24.31 20.01
C LYS A 265 24.22 22.79 19.96
N GLU A 266 25.30 22.08 19.66
CA GLU A 266 25.25 20.62 19.46
C GLU A 266 24.80 19.83 20.70
N GLU A 267 25.22 20.23 21.90
CA GLU A 267 24.80 19.57 23.14
C GLU A 267 23.30 19.79 23.44
N GLU A 268 22.75 20.95 23.10
CA GLU A 268 21.30 21.19 23.19
C GLU A 268 20.53 20.33 22.19
N ALA A 269 21.05 20.16 20.96
CA ALA A 269 20.43 19.30 19.96
C ALA A 269 20.29 17.84 20.45
N LYS A 270 21.28 17.33 21.20
CA LYS A 270 21.24 15.97 21.77
C LYS A 270 20.14 15.78 22.82
N ALA A 271 19.67 16.84 23.47
CA ALA A 271 18.59 16.77 24.45
C ALA A 271 17.23 16.39 23.83
N TYR A 272 17.05 16.64 22.53
CA TYR A 272 15.83 16.31 21.78
C TYR A 272 15.81 14.87 21.26
N LYS A 273 16.84 14.07 21.54
CA LYS A 273 16.92 12.69 21.08
C LYS A 273 15.75 11.84 21.63
N PRO A 274 14.98 11.16 20.78
CA PRO A 274 13.85 10.36 21.23
C PRO A 274 14.30 9.10 21.98
N THR A 275 13.43 8.60 22.85
CA THR A 275 13.55 7.25 23.41
C THR A 275 13.47 6.17 22.32
N SER A 276 13.93 4.95 22.61
CA SER A 276 13.87 3.81 21.68
C SER A 276 12.45 3.45 21.23
N THR A 277 11.46 3.71 22.09
CA THR A 277 10.04 3.44 21.82
C THR A 277 9.18 4.60 22.30
N HIS A 278 8.05 4.83 21.64
CA HIS A 278 7.00 5.74 22.09
C HIS A 278 6.04 5.01 23.06
N ARG A 279 5.37 5.73 23.96
CA ARG A 279 4.42 5.16 24.94
C ARG A 279 3.27 4.36 24.30
N GLN A 280 2.89 4.66 23.05
CA GLN A 280 1.84 3.96 22.30
C GLN A 280 2.38 2.87 21.35
N THR A 281 3.69 2.60 21.31
CA THR A 281 4.30 1.61 20.41
C THR A 281 3.59 0.25 20.46
N GLY A 282 3.33 -0.26 21.68
CA GLY A 282 2.64 -1.54 21.86
C GLY A 282 1.24 -1.57 21.27
N LEU A 283 0.47 -0.48 21.41
CA LEU A 283 -0.87 -0.35 20.83
C LEU A 283 -0.81 -0.33 19.29
N VAL A 284 0.15 0.40 18.73
CA VAL A 284 0.33 0.46 17.26
C VAL A 284 0.72 -0.90 16.70
N ILE A 285 1.64 -1.63 17.35
CA ILE A 285 2.01 -3.00 16.96
C ILE A 285 0.78 -3.90 16.99
N PHE A 286 0.02 -3.88 18.09
CA PHE A 286 -1.21 -4.67 18.21
C PHE A 286 -2.21 -4.37 17.08
N LYS A 287 -2.50 -3.10 16.80
CA LYS A 287 -3.37 -2.73 15.68
C LYS A 287 -2.80 -3.14 14.31
N SER A 288 -1.48 -3.04 14.13
CA SER A 288 -0.82 -3.45 12.88
C SER A 288 -0.95 -4.94 12.64
N VAL A 289 -0.81 -5.75 13.69
CA VAL A 289 -1.00 -7.21 13.63
C VAL A 289 -2.44 -7.54 13.23
N LYS A 290 -3.43 -6.88 13.86
CA LYS A 290 -4.83 -7.07 13.52
C LYS A 290 -5.15 -6.69 12.07
N LEU A 291 -4.73 -5.51 11.63
CA LEU A 291 -4.96 -5.08 10.24
C LEU A 291 -4.27 -6.02 9.25
N ALA A 292 -3.06 -6.50 9.56
CA ALA A 292 -2.34 -7.41 8.69
C ALA A 292 -2.97 -8.81 8.62
N SER A 293 -3.62 -9.28 9.69
CA SER A 293 -4.42 -10.51 9.63
C SER A 293 -5.73 -10.33 8.86
N ASP A 294 -6.31 -9.13 8.91
CA ASP A 294 -7.54 -8.79 8.21
C ASP A 294 -7.30 -8.46 6.71
N SER A 295 -6.04 -8.20 6.32
CA SER A 295 -5.64 -8.00 4.92
C SER A 295 -5.96 -9.22 4.07
N LYS A 296 -6.71 -8.99 2.98
CA LYS A 296 -7.16 -10.06 2.09
C LYS A 296 -6.02 -10.55 1.21
N LEU A 297 -5.63 -11.82 1.33
CA LEU A 297 -4.83 -12.50 0.32
C LEU A 297 -5.65 -12.58 -0.96
N LEU A 298 -5.18 -11.97 -2.05
CA LEU A 298 -5.87 -11.99 -3.35
C LEU A 298 -5.33 -13.09 -4.26
N CYS A 299 -4.03 -13.31 -4.20
CA CYS A 299 -3.34 -14.22 -5.10
C CYS A 299 -2.15 -14.83 -4.39
N ARG A 300 -1.92 -16.12 -4.67
CA ARG A 300 -0.68 -16.81 -4.37
C ARG A 300 -0.24 -17.54 -5.62
N GLU A 301 1.02 -17.36 -5.98
CA GLU A 301 1.68 -18.11 -7.02
C GLU A 301 2.86 -18.87 -6.41
N ILE A 302 2.97 -20.16 -6.71
CA ILE A 302 4.07 -21.02 -6.30
C ILE A 302 4.42 -21.92 -7.48
N ALA A 303 5.69 -21.91 -7.88
CA ALA A 303 6.20 -22.75 -8.97
C ALA A 303 5.37 -22.68 -10.27
N GLY A 304 4.88 -21.48 -10.62
CA GLY A 304 4.06 -21.23 -11.80
C GLY A 304 2.58 -21.55 -11.65
N HIS A 305 2.15 -22.14 -10.53
CA HIS A 305 0.73 -22.36 -10.24
C HIS A 305 0.13 -21.13 -9.54
N ILE A 306 -0.85 -20.51 -10.17
CA ILE A 306 -1.51 -19.29 -9.68
C ILE A 306 -2.88 -19.65 -9.10
N GLU A 307 -3.10 -19.29 -7.84
CA GLU A 307 -4.37 -19.41 -7.14
C GLU A 307 -4.89 -18.04 -6.73
N PHE A 308 -6.12 -17.71 -7.14
CA PHE A 308 -6.82 -16.50 -6.73
C PHE A 308 -7.83 -16.79 -5.62
N TYR A 309 -7.86 -15.91 -4.63
CA TYR A 309 -8.74 -16.02 -3.47
C TYR A 309 -9.86 -14.97 -3.55
N ARG A 310 -11.09 -15.41 -3.25
CA ARG A 310 -12.30 -14.58 -3.32
C ARG A 310 -12.55 -13.78 -2.06
#